data_AF-A0A811RI63-F1
#
_entry.id   AF-A0A811RI63-F1
#
_cell.length_a   1.000
_cell.length_b   1.000
_cell.length_c   1.000
_cell.angle_alpha   90.00
_cell.angle_beta   90.00
_cell.angle_gamma   90.00
#
_symmetry.space_group_name_H-M   'P 1'
#
loop_
_entity.id
_entity.type
_entity.pdbx_description
1 polymer ?
#
loop_
_entity_poly.entity_id
_entity_poly.type
_entity_poly.pdbx_seq_one_letter_code
_entity_poly.pdbx_strand_id
1 'polypeptide(L)'
;MQACAFLYGAASVPGLWLLRQYAAARACGPAHALVMLTMDAGDGCDVAVGGSSGRMAGPNREFDQLSAMVTALLNSINLSG
;
A
#
# COMPACT_ATOMS: atom_id res chain seq x y z
N MET A 1 -9.61 -8.09 13.11
CA MET A 1 -8.60 -9.12 12.76
C MET A 1 -8.93 -9.83 11.46
N GLN A 2 -10.07 -10.52 11.33
CA GLN A 2 -10.43 -11.23 10.09
C GLN A 2 -10.62 -10.28 8.89
N ALA A 3 -11.24 -9.10 9.12
CA ALA A 3 -11.34 -8.03 8.12
C ALA A 3 -9.96 -7.52 7.67
N CYS A 4 -9.03 -7.29 8.61
CA CYS A 4 -7.65 -6.91 8.27
C CYS A 4 -6.92 -8.01 7.49
N ALA A 5 -7.07 -9.28 7.87
CA ALA A 5 -6.46 -10.39 7.13
C ALA A 5 -7.00 -10.48 5.69
N PHE A 6 -8.30 -10.21 5.49
CA PHE A 6 -8.89 -10.12 4.17
C PHE A 6 -8.38 -8.91 3.39
N LEU A 7 -8.36 -7.72 4.00
CA LEU A 7 -7.90 -6.49 3.35
C LEU A 7 -6.42 -6.55 2.97
N TYR A 8 -5.55 -6.96 3.89
CA TYR A 8 -4.13 -7.16 3.60
C TYR A 8 -3.87 -8.33 2.64
N GLY A 9 -4.55 -9.46 2.82
CA GLY A 9 -4.36 -10.65 1.99
C GLY A 9 -4.88 -10.49 0.56
N ALA A 10 -6.04 -9.86 0.39
CA ALA A 10 -6.70 -9.70 -0.90
C ALA A 10 -6.25 -8.45 -1.66
N ALA A 11 -5.87 -7.37 -0.96
CA ALA A 11 -5.45 -6.13 -1.62
C ALA A 11 -3.93 -5.96 -1.64
N SER A 12 -3.23 -6.18 -0.52
CA SER A 12 -1.80 -5.85 -0.44
C SER A 12 -0.89 -6.81 -1.20
N VAL A 13 -1.12 -8.12 -1.10
CA VAL A 13 -0.26 -9.10 -1.80
C VAL A 13 -0.42 -9.00 -3.34
N PRO A 14 -1.64 -8.99 -3.91
CA PRO A 14 -1.80 -8.81 -5.36
C PRO A 14 -1.37 -7.41 -5.81
N GLY A 15 -1.60 -6.38 -4.98
CA GLY A 15 -1.19 -5.01 -5.24
C GLY A 15 0.33 -4.88 -5.39
N LEU A 16 1.10 -5.46 -4.47
CA LEU A 16 2.57 -5.48 -4.54
C LEU A 16 3.10 -6.26 -5.75
N TRP A 17 2.44 -7.37 -6.11
CA TRP A 17 2.81 -8.13 -7.30
C TRP A 17 2.60 -7.30 -8.58
N LEU A 18 1.45 -6.63 -8.72
CA LEU A 18 1.16 -5.75 -9.85
C LEU A 18 2.10 -4.53 -9.88
N LEU A 19 2.39 -3.93 -8.72
CA LEU A 19 3.32 -2.83 -8.60
C LEU A 19 4.70 -3.18 -9.16
N ARG A 20 5.19 -4.39 -8.87
CA ARG A 20 6.47 -4.88 -9.42
C ARG A 20 6.44 -4.97 -10.95
N GLN A 21 5.32 -5.42 -11.53
CA GLN A 21 5.16 -5.50 -12.99
C GLN A 21 5.12 -4.12 -13.64
N TYR A 22 4.37 -3.17 -13.06
CA TYR A 22 4.32 -1.80 -13.56
C TYR A 22 5.66 -1.07 -13.42
N ALA A 23 6.39 -1.29 -12.33
CA ALA A 23 7.75 -0.77 -12.16
C ALA A 23 8.71 -1.34 -13.22
N ALA A 24 8.66 -2.64 -13.49
CA ALA A 24 9.46 -3.27 -14.55
C ALA A 24 9.12 -2.71 -15.95
N ALA A 25 7.86 -2.38 -16.20
CA ALA A 25 7.39 -1.76 -17.44
C ALA A 25 7.58 -0.23 -17.50
N ARG A 26 8.15 0.40 -16.45
CA ARG A 26 8.22 1.88 -16.27
C ARG A 26 6.87 2.59 -16.38
N ALA A 27 5.78 1.88 -16.12
CA ALA A 27 4.42 2.41 -16.14
C ALA A 27 4.11 3.13 -14.82
N CYS A 28 4.70 4.31 -14.64
CA CYS A 28 4.67 5.04 -13.35
C CYS A 28 3.26 5.45 -12.90
N GLY A 29 2.38 5.84 -13.83
CA GLY A 29 0.99 6.22 -13.51
C GLY A 29 0.19 5.07 -12.87
N PRO A 30 0.06 3.91 -13.54
CA PRO A 30 -0.59 2.72 -12.96
C PRO A 30 0.07 2.23 -11.67
N ALA A 31 1.41 2.28 -11.59
CA ALA A 31 2.13 1.94 -10.36
C ALA A 31 1.70 2.84 -9.19
N HIS A 32 1.58 4.15 -9.42
CA HIS A 32 1.20 5.12 -8.39
C HIS A 32 -0.26 4.91 -7.92
N ALA A 33 -1.18 4.67 -8.86
CA ALA A 33 -2.58 4.36 -8.51
C ALA A 33 -2.70 3.08 -7.67
N LEU A 34 -1.88 2.07 -7.96
CA LEU A 34 -1.84 0.84 -7.18
C LEU A 34 -1.32 1.06 -5.76
N VAL A 35 -0.27 1.86 -5.56
CA VAL A 35 0.20 2.21 -4.21
C VAL A 35 -0.92 2.87 -3.41
N MET A 36 -1.66 3.82 -4.00
CA MET A 36 -2.80 4.47 -3.35
C MET A 36 -3.89 3.47 -2.93
N LEU A 37 -4.30 2.58 -3.82
CA LEU A 37 -5.28 1.54 -3.50
C LEU A 37 -4.79 0.57 -2.41
N THR A 38 -3.48 0.33 -2.36
CA THR A 38 -2.91 -0.54 -1.33
C THR A 38 -2.92 0.15 0.03
N MET A 39 -2.71 1.47 0.08
CA MET A 39 -2.81 2.30 1.30
C MET A 39 -4.23 2.32 1.88
N ASP A 40 -5.24 2.49 1.03
CA ASP A 40 -6.66 2.50 1.46
C ASP A 40 -7.07 1.20 2.20
N ALA A 41 -6.43 0.07 1.88
CA ALA A 41 -6.68 -1.20 2.56
C ALA A 41 -6.17 -1.20 4.03
N GLY A 42 -5.09 -0.47 4.31
CA GLY A 42 -4.56 -0.26 5.66
C GLY A 42 -5.51 0.59 6.51
N ASP A 43 -5.99 1.71 5.93
CA ASP A 43 -6.99 2.59 6.56
C ASP A 43 -8.30 1.85 6.83
N GLY A 44 -8.77 1.05 5.85
CA GLY A 44 -9.96 0.20 6.02
C GLY A 44 -9.80 -0.83 7.13
N CYS A 45 -8.60 -1.37 7.33
CA CYS A 45 -8.31 -2.26 8.45
C CYS A 45 -8.32 -1.51 9.79
N ASP A 46 -7.72 -0.31 9.86
CA ASP A 46 -7.69 0.51 11.08
C ASP A 46 -9.10 0.83 11.57
N VAL A 47 -9.94 1.31 10.66
CA VAL A 47 -11.37 1.57 10.93
C VAL A 47 -12.08 0.29 11.38
N ALA A 48 -11.85 -0.84 10.71
CA ALA A 48 -12.50 -2.11 11.04
C ALA A 48 -12.10 -2.69 12.40
N VAL A 49 -11.00 -2.21 13.03
CA VAL A 49 -10.58 -2.64 14.37
C VAL A 49 -10.83 -1.60 15.46
N GLY A 50 -11.55 -0.52 15.15
CA GLY A 50 -11.88 0.54 16.12
C GLY A 50 -10.81 1.62 16.27
N GLY A 51 -9.96 1.79 15.24
CA GLY A 51 -8.92 2.81 15.18
C GLY A 51 -7.62 2.43 15.90
N SER A 52 -6.68 3.39 15.90
CA SER A 52 -5.27 3.35 16.34
C SER A 52 -4.98 2.88 17.79
N SER A 53 -5.96 2.31 18.48
CA SER A 53 -5.86 1.76 19.85
C SER A 53 -5.76 0.22 19.89
N GLY A 54 -5.85 -0.45 18.73
CA GLY A 54 -5.84 -1.90 18.62
C GLY A 54 -4.47 -2.52 18.33
N ARG A 55 -4.37 -3.86 18.37
CA ARG A 55 -3.17 -4.66 18.01
C ARG A 55 -2.57 -4.38 16.61
N MET A 56 -3.27 -3.60 15.77
CA MET A 56 -2.87 -3.27 14.40
C MET A 56 -2.19 -1.90 14.26
N ALA A 57 -2.11 -1.08 15.31
CA ALA A 57 -1.54 0.27 15.21
C ALA A 57 -0.06 0.27 14.77
N GLY A 58 0.75 -0.70 15.24
CA GLY A 58 2.13 -0.86 14.80
C GLY A 58 2.24 -1.29 13.33
N PRO A 59 1.64 -2.43 12.94
CA PRO A 59 1.62 -2.89 11.55
C PRO A 59 1.09 -1.87 10.54
N ASN A 60 0.01 -1.14 10.87
CA ASN A 60 -0.52 -0.10 9.99
C ASN A 60 0.49 1.04 9.79
N ARG A 61 1.15 1.49 10.87
CA ARG A 61 2.19 2.52 10.78
C ARG A 61 3.39 2.10 9.93
N GLU A 62 3.81 0.84 10.03
CA GLU A 62 4.88 0.29 9.16
C GLU A 62 4.43 0.28 7.69
N PHE A 63 3.17 -0.08 7.44
CA PHE A 63 2.59 -0.09 6.11
C PHE A 63 2.51 1.31 5.47
N ASP A 64 2.16 2.33 6.25
CA ASP A 64 2.16 3.73 5.82
C ASP A 64 3.58 4.19 5.44
N GLN A 65 4.58 3.86 6.26
CA GLN A 65 5.98 4.22 5.99
C GLN A 65 6.50 3.57 4.70
N LEU A 66 6.22 2.28 4.50
CA LEU A 66 6.61 1.57 3.28
C LEU A 66 5.93 2.19 2.05
N SER A 67 4.63 2.52 2.15
CA SER A 67 3.88 3.10 1.05
C SER A 67 4.37 4.51 0.70
N ALA A 68 4.75 5.32 1.69
CA ALA A 68 5.39 6.61 1.48
C ALA A 68 6.74 6.49 0.76
N MET A 69 7.58 5.50 1.16
CA MET A 69 8.87 5.25 0.50
C MET A 69 8.69 4.82 -0.97
N VAL A 70 7.76 3.91 -1.25
CA VAL A 70 7.47 3.48 -2.62
C VAL A 70 6.95 4.65 -3.46
N THR A 71 6.05 5.47 -2.90
CA THR A 71 5.53 6.66 -3.58
C THR A 71 6.66 7.63 -3.93
N ALA A 72 7.55 7.92 -2.99
CA ALA A 72 8.71 8.78 -3.21
C ALA A 72 9.64 8.22 -4.30
N LEU A 73 9.87 6.91 -4.31
CA LEU A 73 10.67 6.22 -5.33
C LEU A 73 10.02 6.30 -6.72
N LEU A 74 8.72 6.06 -6.83
CA LEU A 74 8.02 6.18 -8.12
C LEU A 74 8.07 7.61 -8.66
N ASN A 75 7.92 8.60 -7.79
CA ASN A 75 8.01 10.01 -8.16
C ASN A 75 9.42 10.40 -8.63
N SER A 76 10.48 9.90 -8.00
CA SER A 76 11.85 10.19 -8.45
C SER A 76 12.18 9.55 -9.80
N ILE A 77 11.67 8.33 -10.06
CA ILE A 77 11.79 7.67 -11.37
C ILE A 77 11.04 8.47 -12.44
N ASN A 78 9.81 8.93 -12.14
CA ASN A 78 9.00 9.69 -13.08
C ASN A 78 9.60 11.07 -13.41
N LEU A 79 10.28 11.72 -12.46
CA LEU A 79 10.99 12.99 -12.68
C LEU A 79 12.32 12.83 -13.46
N SER A 80 12.83 11.62 -13.59
CA SER A 80 14.10 11.32 -14.27
C SER A 80 13.91 10.79 -15.70
N GLY A 81 12.65 10.64 -16.15
CA GLY A 81 12.26 10.07 -17.44
C GLY A 81 11.91 11.12 -18.49
#